data_AF-A0A1M5W4A1-F1
#
_entry.id   AF-A0A1M5W4A1-F1
#
_cell.length_a   1.000
_cell.length_b   1.000
_cell.length_c   1.000
_cell.angle_alpha   90.00
_cell.angle_beta   90.00
_cell.angle_gamma   90.00
#
_symmetry.space_group_name_H-M   'P 1'
#
loop_
_entity.id
_entity.type
_entity.pdbx_description
1 polymer ?
#
loop_
_entity_poly.entity_id
_entity_poly.type
_entity_poly.pdbx_seq_one_letter_code
_entity_poly.pdbx_strand_id
1 'polypeptide(L)'
;MMWSVFKNQKEIKVNPKYYLLIQDKWAKKMNRLTSNLSRRSLVIYLMLFITASGSISIYNIYGAFSSKEKPVAIGIISNSTSVVMKPVQVRTNDRVLSKVEFEKIFRINSYLDSLKQSKEGQKLYDSIKNYRPGLLDSLVFVENYYKTNFKK
;
A
#
# COMPACT_ATOMS: atom_id res chain seq x y z
N MET A 1 13.26 -6.65 26.29
CA MET A 1 14.53 -6.94 25.57
C MET A 1 14.19 -7.25 24.11
N MET A 2 14.03 -6.24 23.23
CA MET A 2 13.66 -6.43 21.82
C MET A 2 14.30 -5.34 20.94
N TRP A 3 15.61 -5.38 20.76
CA TRP A 3 16.37 -4.45 19.90
C TRP A 3 17.11 -5.17 18.77
N SER A 4 16.57 -6.29 18.27
CA SER A 4 17.29 -7.16 17.31
C SER A 4 16.63 -7.28 15.93
N VAL A 5 15.46 -6.70 15.69
CA VAL A 5 14.69 -6.98 14.46
C VAL A 5 15.03 -6.02 13.29
N PHE A 6 15.70 -4.89 13.55
CA PHE A 6 15.99 -3.88 12.51
C PHE A 6 17.36 -4.00 11.82
N LYS A 7 18.16 -5.04 12.10
CA LYS A 7 19.60 -5.01 11.76
C LYS A 7 19.97 -5.29 10.29
N ASN A 8 19.02 -5.67 9.42
CA ASN A 8 19.35 -6.15 8.06
C ASN A 8 18.66 -5.41 6.90
N GLN A 9 18.34 -4.12 7.05
CA GLN A 9 18.03 -3.31 5.87
C GLN A 9 19.33 -2.93 5.17
N LYS A 10 19.62 -3.57 4.03
CA LYS A 10 20.69 -3.14 3.13
C LYS A 10 20.25 -1.81 2.52
N GLU A 11 20.60 -0.72 3.17
CA GLU A 11 20.61 0.63 2.60
C GLU A 11 21.21 0.53 1.20
N ILE A 12 20.41 0.74 0.14
CA ILE A 12 20.96 0.89 -1.21
C ILE A 12 21.68 2.23 -1.21
N LYS A 13 22.94 2.23 -0.77
CA LYS A 13 23.82 3.38 -0.84
C LYS A 13 24.18 3.59 -2.30
N VAL A 14 23.27 4.23 -3.05
CA VAL A 14 23.58 4.75 -4.37
C VAL A 14 24.61 5.84 -4.13
N ASN A 15 25.85 5.59 -4.52
CA ASN A 15 26.92 6.56 -4.34
C ASN A 15 26.53 7.84 -5.11
N PRO A 16 26.44 9.00 -4.42
CA PRO A 16 25.92 10.24 -5.00
C PRO A 16 26.68 10.66 -6.26
N LYS A 17 27.95 10.25 -6.41
CA LYS A 17 28.73 10.46 -7.62
C LYS A 17 28.10 9.81 -8.85
N TYR A 18 27.63 8.56 -8.78
CA TYR A 18 27.03 7.89 -9.94
C TYR A 18 25.68 8.48 -10.31
N TYR A 19 24.88 8.88 -9.31
CA TYR A 19 23.61 9.56 -9.54
C TYR A 19 23.83 10.86 -10.33
N LEU A 20 24.78 11.69 -9.89
CA LEU A 20 25.13 12.94 -10.56
C LEU A 20 25.66 12.71 -11.98
N LEU A 21 26.50 11.69 -12.20
CA LEU A 21 27.01 11.36 -13.53
C LEU A 21 25.90 10.91 -14.50
N ILE A 22 24.92 10.14 -14.00
CA ILE A 22 23.77 9.70 -14.80
C ILE A 22 22.88 10.90 -15.14
N GLN A 23 22.64 11.78 -14.16
CA GLN A 23 21.87 13.00 -14.35
C GLN A 23 22.53 13.92 -15.40
N ASP A 24 23.83 14.15 -15.30
CA ASP A 24 24.59 14.98 -16.26
C ASP A 24 24.62 14.38 -17.66
N LYS A 25 24.80 13.06 -17.77
CA LYS A 25 24.80 12.36 -19.06
C LYS A 25 23.42 12.47 -19.73
N TRP A 26 22.36 12.37 -18.93
CA TRP A 26 20.99 12.53 -19.41
C TRP A 26 20.69 13.98 -19.81
N ALA A 27 21.10 14.95 -19.01
CA ALA A 27 20.96 16.38 -19.31
C ALA A 27 21.69 16.76 -20.61
N LYS A 28 22.93 16.32 -20.80
CA LYS A 28 23.68 16.53 -22.06
C LYS A 28 22.98 15.89 -23.27
N LYS A 29 22.44 14.68 -23.08
CA LYS A 29 21.69 13.98 -24.14
C LYS A 29 20.41 14.72 -24.53
N MET A 30 19.64 15.18 -23.54
CA MET A 30 18.43 15.97 -23.79
C MET A 30 18.76 17.31 -24.41
N ASN A 31 19.80 18.00 -23.93
CA ASN A 31 20.24 19.24 -24.53
C ASN A 31 20.60 19.07 -26.00
N ARG A 32 21.31 18.00 -26.38
CA ARG A 32 21.63 17.70 -27.78
C ARG A 32 20.39 17.40 -28.65
N LEU A 33 19.37 16.78 -28.07
CA LEU A 33 18.11 16.49 -28.76
C LEU A 33 17.25 17.74 -28.92
N THR A 34 17.29 18.65 -27.95
CA THR A 34 16.45 19.85 -27.92
C THR A 34 17.13 21.07 -28.57
N SER A 35 18.47 21.15 -28.60
CA SER A 35 19.21 22.31 -29.10
C SER A 35 19.02 22.58 -30.59
N ASN A 36 18.71 21.55 -31.38
CA ASN A 36 18.47 21.66 -32.82
C ASN A 36 16.99 21.80 -33.19
N LEU A 37 16.09 21.91 -32.21
CA LEU A 37 14.67 22.05 -32.48
C LEU A 37 14.32 23.51 -32.79
N SER A 38 13.72 23.73 -33.97
CA SER A 38 13.13 25.01 -34.31
C SER A 38 11.94 25.33 -33.40
N ARG A 39 11.67 26.61 -33.14
CA ARG A 39 10.51 27.08 -32.35
C ARG A 39 9.19 26.47 -32.83
N ARG A 40 9.03 26.31 -34.16
CA ARG A 40 7.82 25.68 -34.74
C ARG A 40 7.67 24.23 -34.35
N SER A 41 8.76 23.45 -34.39
CA SER A 41 8.77 22.05 -33.97
C SER A 41 8.44 21.92 -32.48
N LEU A 42 8.97 22.80 -31.64
CA LEU A 42 8.69 22.80 -30.20
C LEU A 42 7.20 23.04 -29.91
N VAL A 43 6.57 23.98 -30.61
CA VAL A 43 5.12 24.23 -30.51
C VAL A 43 4.30 23.01 -30.96
N ILE A 44 4.71 22.34 -32.05
CA ILE A 44 4.03 21.11 -32.52
C ILE A 44 4.14 20.00 -31.47
N TYR A 45 5.32 19.78 -30.89
CA TYR A 45 5.51 18.79 -29.82
C TYR A 45 4.67 19.12 -28.59
N LEU A 46 4.56 20.40 -28.22
CA LEU A 46 3.73 20.83 -27.11
C LEU A 46 2.25 20.53 -27.37
N MET A 47 1.75 20.85 -28.57
CA MET A 47 0.37 20.56 -28.95
C MET A 47 0.08 19.06 -28.96
N LEU A 48 1.00 18.25 -29.49
CA LEU A 48 0.88 16.78 -29.45
C LEU A 48 0.88 16.25 -28.01
N PHE A 49 1.76 16.76 -27.16
CA PHE A 49 1.84 16.35 -25.76
C PHE A 49 0.55 16.68 -25.00
N ILE A 50 0.03 17.89 -25.15
CA ILE A 50 -1.23 18.31 -24.51
C ILE A 50 -2.39 17.46 -25.02
N THR A 51 -2.48 17.23 -26.34
CA THR A 51 -3.57 16.44 -26.92
C THR A 51 -3.52 14.98 -26.47
N ALA A 52 -2.34 14.37 -26.46
CA ALA A 52 -2.16 12.99 -26.00
C ALA A 52 -2.45 12.85 -24.50
N SER A 53 -1.86 13.71 -23.67
CA SER A 53 -2.08 13.70 -22.22
C SER A 53 -3.54 13.99 -21.86
N GLY A 54 -4.15 14.95 -22.54
CA GLY A 54 -5.57 15.27 -22.38
C GLY A 54 -6.46 14.09 -22.76
N SER A 55 -6.22 13.47 -23.91
CA SER A 55 -6.99 12.31 -24.39
C SER A 55 -6.89 11.11 -23.44
N ILE A 56 -5.68 10.81 -22.94
CA ILE A 56 -5.47 9.73 -21.96
C ILE A 56 -6.18 10.04 -20.64
N SER A 57 -6.11 11.29 -20.17
CA SER A 57 -6.79 11.71 -18.94
C SER A 57 -8.30 11.59 -19.06
N ILE A 58 -8.85 12.05 -20.19
CA ILE A 58 -10.28 11.93 -20.52
C ILE A 58 -10.68 10.46 -20.61
N TYR A 59 -9.91 9.62 -21.29
CA TYR A 59 -10.15 8.17 -21.37
C TYR A 59 -10.19 7.50 -19.99
N ASN A 60 -9.25 7.84 -19.11
CA ASN A 60 -9.22 7.33 -17.73
C ASN A 60 -10.45 7.78 -16.94
N ILE A 61 -10.88 9.03 -17.11
CA ILE A 61 -12.08 9.57 -16.46
C ILE A 61 -13.33 8.84 -16.97
N TYR A 62 -13.48 8.65 -18.27
CA TYR A 62 -14.59 7.87 -18.84
C TYR A 62 -14.59 6.43 -18.33
N GLY A 63 -13.42 5.79 -18.24
CA GLY A 63 -13.28 4.45 -17.67
C GLY A 63 -13.66 4.38 -16.19
N ALA A 64 -13.40 5.44 -15.41
CA ALA A 64 -13.76 5.54 -14.00
C ALA A 64 -15.25 5.78 -13.78
N PHE A 65 -15.92 6.52 -14.67
CA PHE A 65 -17.37 6.78 -14.58
C PHE A 65 -18.22 5.67 -15.21
N SER A 66 -17.71 4.98 -16.24
CA SER A 66 -18.44 3.92 -16.94
C SER A 66 -18.26 2.53 -16.32
N SER A 67 -17.19 2.31 -15.55
CA SER A 67 -16.98 1.07 -14.82
C SER A 67 -17.74 1.09 -13.49
N LYS A 68 -18.67 0.15 -13.30
CA LYS A 68 -19.24 -0.16 -11.97
C LYS A 68 -18.24 -0.93 -11.07
N GLU A 69 -17.04 -1.15 -11.57
CA GLU A 69 -15.98 -1.87 -10.86
C GLU A 69 -15.14 -0.93 -9.99
N LYS A 70 -14.66 -1.49 -8.88
CA LYS A 70 -13.97 -0.78 -7.80
C LYS A 70 -12.84 0.09 -8.35
N PRO A 71 -12.62 1.30 -7.79
CA PRO A 71 -11.64 2.24 -8.30
C PRO A 71 -10.29 1.55 -8.47
N VAL A 72 -9.75 1.61 -9.69
CA VAL A 72 -8.39 1.18 -10.00
C VAL A 72 -7.50 1.90 -9.01
N ALA A 73 -6.95 1.15 -8.05
CA ALA A 73 -6.01 1.67 -7.09
C ALA A 73 -4.77 2.07 -7.87
N ILE A 74 -4.67 3.37 -8.18
CA ILE A 74 -3.44 4.00 -8.64
C ILE A 74 -2.39 3.60 -7.61
N GLY A 75 -1.52 2.68 -8.00
CA GLY A 75 -0.44 2.20 -7.15
C GLY A 75 0.45 3.39 -6.86
N ILE A 76 0.32 3.96 -5.66
CA ILE A 76 1.24 4.96 -5.15
C ILE A 76 2.60 4.28 -5.16
N ILE A 77 3.49 4.69 -6.06
CA ILE A 77 4.91 4.30 -6.00
C ILE A 77 5.49 5.09 -4.82
N SER A 78 5.31 4.56 -3.61
CA SER A 78 5.87 5.11 -2.39
C SER A 78 7.31 4.63 -2.27
N ASN A 79 8.25 5.42 -2.79
CA ASN A 79 9.65 5.31 -2.38
C ASN A 79 9.78 6.00 -1.01
N SER A 80 9.34 5.35 0.06
CA SER A 80 9.76 5.74 1.41
C SER A 80 9.65 4.56 2.37
N THR A 81 10.82 4.11 2.80
CA THR A 81 10.99 3.48 4.10
C THR A 81 10.59 4.50 5.15
N SER A 82 9.34 4.45 5.51
CA SER A 82 8.84 4.75 6.84
C SER A 82 7.55 3.95 6.91
N VAL A 83 7.50 2.98 7.82
CA VAL A 83 6.25 2.37 8.27
C VAL A 83 5.45 3.48 8.95
N VAL A 84 4.93 4.39 8.14
CA VAL A 84 3.70 5.08 8.46
C VAL A 84 2.69 3.95 8.33
N MET A 85 2.35 3.39 9.49
CA MET A 85 1.08 2.74 9.72
C MET A 85 0.08 3.48 8.83
N LYS A 86 -0.39 2.84 7.75
CA LYS A 86 -1.47 3.40 6.95
C LYS A 86 -2.47 3.87 8.00
N PRO A 87 -2.84 5.17 8.09
CA PRO A 87 -4.10 5.45 8.71
C PRO A 87 -5.04 4.58 7.88
N VAL A 88 -5.60 3.55 8.51
CA VAL A 88 -6.80 2.92 7.99
C VAL A 88 -7.62 4.12 7.56
N GLN A 89 -7.85 4.28 6.26
CA GLN A 89 -8.83 5.23 5.81
C GLN A 89 -10.14 4.65 6.30
N VAL A 90 -10.39 4.87 7.59
CA VAL A 90 -11.68 4.85 8.22
C VAL A 90 -12.38 5.92 7.40
N ARG A 91 -13.16 5.45 6.43
CA ARG A 91 -14.24 6.26 5.89
C ARG A 91 -15.00 6.70 7.14
N THR A 92 -14.85 7.95 7.54
CA THR A 92 -15.42 8.51 8.77
C THR A 92 -16.92 8.72 8.68
N ASN A 93 -17.60 8.02 7.76
CA ASN A 93 -19.04 7.90 7.75
C ASN A 93 -19.42 6.42 7.82
N ASP A 94 -20.06 6.06 8.95
CA ASP A 94 -21.02 4.97 9.10
C ASP A 94 -20.54 3.53 9.31
N ARG A 95 -19.52 3.29 10.14
CA ARG A 95 -19.43 2.00 10.85
C ARG A 95 -19.03 2.17 12.30
N VAL A 96 -20.02 2.48 13.14
CA VAL A 96 -20.08 1.87 14.48
C VAL A 96 -19.83 0.39 14.26
N LEU A 97 -18.72 -0.14 14.80
CA LEU A 97 -18.35 -1.55 14.66
C LEU A 97 -19.59 -2.38 15.03
N SER A 98 -20.26 -2.96 14.02
CA SER A 98 -21.55 -3.58 14.28
C SER A 98 -21.30 -4.79 15.18
N LYS A 99 -22.12 -5.00 16.21
CA LYS A 99 -22.04 -6.19 17.07
C LYS A 99 -21.89 -7.46 16.23
N VAL A 100 -22.56 -7.52 15.08
CA VAL A 100 -22.49 -8.63 14.12
C VAL A 100 -21.09 -8.83 13.53
N GLU A 101 -20.35 -7.76 13.24
CA GLU A 101 -18.98 -7.83 12.74
C GLU A 101 -18.01 -8.30 13.83
N PHE A 102 -18.21 -7.85 15.08
CA PHE A 102 -17.43 -8.31 16.23
C PHE A 102 -17.66 -9.80 16.53
N GLU A 103 -18.91 -10.27 16.49
CA GLU A 103 -19.24 -11.69 16.72
C GLU A 103 -18.56 -12.62 15.71
N LYS A 104 -18.35 -12.18 14.46
CA LYS A 104 -17.58 -12.96 13.47
C LYS A 104 -16.12 -13.12 13.88
N ILE A 105 -15.51 -12.07 14.41
CA ILE A 105 -14.13 -12.09 14.91
C ILE A 105 -14.03 -12.93 16.19
N PHE A 106 -15.02 -12.82 17.08
CA PHE A 106 -15.09 -13.60 18.30
C PHE A 106 -15.20 -15.11 18.02
N ARG A 107 -16.01 -15.51 17.03
CA ARG A 107 -16.10 -16.92 16.58
C ARG A 107 -14.76 -17.49 16.12
N ILE A 108 -13.94 -16.69 15.44
CA ILE A 108 -12.59 -17.10 15.04
C ILE A 108 -11.73 -17.37 16.27
N ASN A 109 -11.81 -16.51 17.29
CA ASN A 109 -11.06 -16.71 18.52
C ASN A 109 -11.50 -18.00 19.24
N SER A 110 -12.81 -18.22 19.42
CA SER A 110 -13.33 -19.45 20.02
C SER A 110 -12.97 -20.71 19.24
N TYR A 111 -12.92 -20.63 17.90
CA TYR A 111 -12.47 -21.74 17.06
C TYR A 111 -10.98 -22.04 17.26
N LEU A 112 -10.12 -21.02 17.33
CA LEU A 112 -8.70 -21.20 17.60
C LEU A 112 -8.43 -21.77 19.00
N ASP A 113 -9.20 -21.33 19.99
CA ASP A 113 -9.14 -21.89 21.35
C ASP A 113 -9.57 -23.37 21.39
N SER A 114 -10.61 -23.72 20.62
CA SER A 114 -11.06 -25.11 20.46
C SER A 114 -9.99 -25.97 19.79
N LEU A 115 -9.31 -25.45 18.75
CA LEU A 115 -8.20 -26.13 18.09
C LEU A 115 -7.03 -26.38 19.03
N LYS A 116 -6.75 -25.43 19.93
CA LYS A 116 -5.66 -25.56 20.91
C LYS A 116 -5.93 -26.63 21.98
N GLN A 117 -7.19 -26.94 22.29
CA GLN A 117 -7.55 -27.93 23.31
C GLN A 117 -7.47 -29.38 22.81
N SER A 118 -7.59 -29.63 21.50
CA SER A 118 -7.46 -30.98 20.94
C SER A 118 -6.03 -31.29 20.51
N LYS A 119 -5.53 -32.48 20.85
CA LYS A 119 -4.21 -32.98 20.39
C LYS A 119 -4.10 -33.04 18.87
N GLU A 120 -5.20 -33.29 18.16
CA GLU A 120 -5.25 -33.27 16.69
C GLU A 120 -5.37 -31.85 16.14
N GLY A 121 -6.13 -30.98 16.82
CA GLY A 121 -6.31 -29.58 16.45
C GLY A 121 -5.05 -28.72 16.63
N GLN A 122 -4.16 -29.11 17.54
CA GLN A 122 -2.94 -28.37 17.85
C GLN A 122 -1.99 -28.27 16.64
N LYS A 123 -1.90 -29.34 15.83
CA LYS A 123 -1.10 -29.33 14.59
C LYS A 123 -1.62 -28.31 13.57
N LEU A 124 -2.94 -28.15 13.50
CA LEU A 124 -3.59 -27.16 12.64
C LEU A 124 -3.39 -25.75 13.20
N TYR A 125 -3.50 -25.58 14.52
CA TYR A 125 -3.23 -24.32 15.21
C TYR A 125 -1.81 -23.83 14.95
N ASP A 126 -0.79 -24.69 15.11
CA ASP A 126 0.61 -24.34 14.87
C ASP A 126 0.86 -23.98 13.40
N SER A 127 0.18 -24.66 12.47
CA SER A 127 0.26 -24.36 11.04
C SER A 127 -0.32 -22.98 10.72
N ILE A 128 -1.47 -22.62 11.31
CA ILE A 128 -2.11 -21.30 11.16
C ILE A 128 -1.23 -20.21 11.76
N LYS A 129 -0.68 -20.43 12.95
CA LYS A 129 0.22 -19.50 13.65
C LYS A 129 1.47 -19.19 12.81
N ASN A 130 2.06 -20.22 12.20
CA ASN A 130 3.27 -20.07 11.38
C ASN A 130 3.00 -19.42 10.03
N TYR A 131 1.85 -19.72 9.40
CA TYR A 131 1.49 -19.18 8.08
C TYR A 131 0.98 -17.72 8.14
N ARG A 132 0.49 -17.28 9.31
CA ARG A 132 -0.05 -15.95 9.55
C ARG A 132 0.57 -15.31 10.81
N PRO A 133 1.86 -14.93 10.76
CA PRO A 133 2.48 -14.24 11.90
C PRO A 133 1.73 -12.94 12.21
N GLY A 134 1.38 -12.72 13.48
CA GLY A 134 0.65 -11.52 13.95
C GLY A 134 -0.88 -11.60 13.94
N LEU A 135 -1.47 -12.73 13.49
CA LEU A 135 -2.94 -12.93 13.54
C LEU A 135 -3.45 -12.91 15.00
N LEU A 136 -2.78 -13.62 15.90
CA LEU A 136 -3.17 -13.72 17.30
C LEU A 136 -3.11 -12.34 17.98
N ASP A 137 -2.05 -11.57 17.72
CA ASP A 137 -1.90 -10.22 18.27
C ASP A 137 -2.98 -9.27 17.74
N SER A 138 -3.35 -9.41 16.47
CA SER A 138 -4.43 -8.63 15.86
C SER A 138 -5.79 -8.97 16.45
N LEU A 139 -6.05 -10.25 16.75
CA LEU A 139 -7.29 -10.69 17.41
C LEU A 139 -7.40 -10.10 18.82
N VAL A 140 -6.32 -10.15 19.60
CA VAL A 140 -6.26 -9.56 20.94
C VAL A 140 -6.46 -8.04 20.89
N PHE A 141 -5.84 -7.37 19.92
CA PHE A 141 -5.99 -5.93 19.72
C PHE A 141 -7.45 -5.54 19.45
N VAL A 142 -8.13 -6.24 18.53
CA VAL A 142 -9.54 -5.96 18.20
C VAL A 142 -10.45 -6.24 19.40
N GLU A 143 -10.21 -7.32 20.14
CA GLU A 143 -10.98 -7.64 21.35
C GLU A 143 -10.85 -6.53 22.40
N ASN A 144 -9.63 -6.07 22.67
CA ASN A 144 -9.38 -5.02 23.65
C ASN A 144 -9.99 -3.67 23.22
N TYR A 145 -9.89 -3.35 21.92
CA TYR A 145 -10.52 -2.15 21.36
C TYR A 145 -12.04 -2.17 21.54
N TYR A 146 -12.69 -3.31 21.24
CA TYR A 146 -14.14 -3.43 21.41
C TYR A 146 -14.57 -3.29 22.88
N LYS A 147 -13.86 -3.96 23.80
CA LYS A 147 -14.14 -3.85 25.24
C LYS A 147 -14.02 -2.41 25.73
N THR A 148 -12.96 -1.70 25.34
CA THR A 148 -12.70 -0.32 25.80
C THR A 148 -13.71 0.69 25.26
N ASN A 149 -14.16 0.53 24.01
CA ASN A 149 -15.00 1.53 23.33
C ASN A 149 -16.50 1.25 23.39
N PHE A 150 -16.92 -0.01 23.56
CA PHE A 150 -18.34 -0.41 23.44
C PHE A 150 -18.89 -1.17 24.65
N LYS A 151 -18.04 -1.72 25.52
CA LYS A 151 -18.47 -2.44 26.72
C LYS A 151 -18.24 -1.56 27.95
N LYS A 152 -19.19 -0.65 28.21
CA LYS A 152 -19.38 -0.05 29.53
C LYS A 152 -20.17 -1.00 30.42
#